data_AF-A0A660SMX6-F1
#
_entry.id   AF-A0A660SMX6-F1
#
_cell.length_a   1.000
_cell.length_b   1.000
_cell.length_c   1.000
_cell.angle_alpha   90.00
_cell.angle_beta   90.00
_cell.angle_gamma   90.00
#
_symmetry.space_group_name_H-M   'P 1'
#
loop_
_entity.id
_entity.type
_entity.pdbx_description
1 polymer ?
#
loop_
_entity_poly.entity_id
_entity_poly.type
_entity_poly.pdbx_seq_one_letter_code
_entity_poly.pdbx_strand_id
1 'polypeptide(L)' 'MRTVILDTDIGNDVDDIFALIMLAKMNDFKLLGVTTVYGDTKQQAQMTRFILDKIGRVD' A
#
# COMPACT_ATOMS: atom_id res chain seq x y z
N MET A 1 10.08 15.75 2.06
CA MET A 1 9.95 14.30 1.83
C MET A 1 9.94 13.58 3.17
N ARG A 2 8.79 13.03 3.57
CA ARG A 2 8.60 12.25 4.80
C ARG A 2 8.69 10.77 4.48
N THR A 3 9.49 10.06 5.25
CA THR A 3 9.65 8.61 5.08
C THR A 3 8.59 7.90 5.92
N VAL A 4 7.87 6.94 5.33
CA VAL A 4 6.74 6.28 5.98
C VAL A 4 6.73 4.77 5.71
N ILE A 5 6.12 4.02 6.64
CA ILE A 5 5.65 2.66 6.45
C ILE A 5 4.12 2.71 6.57
N LEU A 6 3.41 2.02 5.69
CA LEU A 6 1.95 1.88 5.76
C LEU A 6 1.61 0.54 6.41
N ASP A 7 0.88 0.56 7.51
CA ASP A 7 0.29 -0.63 8.15
C ASP A 7 -1.23 -0.57 7.94
N THR A 8 -1.82 -1.56 7.29
CA THR A 8 -3.21 -1.51 6.78
C THR A 8 -3.85 -2.90 6.74
N ASP A 9 -5.17 -2.99 6.91
CA ASP A 9 -5.97 -4.20 6.69
C ASP A 9 -6.61 -4.25 5.28
N ILE A 10 -5.95 -3.63 4.30
CA ILE A 10 -6.34 -3.51 2.89
C ILE A 10 -7.10 -4.71 2.33
N GLY A 11 -8.29 -4.45 1.78
CA GLY A 11 -9.15 -5.47 1.16
C GLY A 11 -10.52 -5.61 1.83
N ASN A 12 -10.73 -4.96 2.98
CA ASN A 12 -12.04 -4.81 3.60
C ASN A 12 -12.77 -3.58 3.06
N ASP A 13 -12.11 -2.43 3.11
CA ASP A 13 -12.65 -1.15 2.70
C ASP A 13 -11.83 -0.55 1.54
N VAL A 14 -12.48 0.36 0.80
CA VAL A 14 -11.91 0.94 -0.43
C VAL A 14 -10.85 2.00 -0.12
N ASP A 15 -10.92 2.65 1.04
CA ASP A 15 -10.04 3.75 1.43
C ASP A 15 -8.59 3.33 1.65
N ASP A 16 -8.32 2.09 2.05
CA ASP A 16 -6.96 1.54 2.13
C ASP A 16 -6.22 1.61 0.78
N ILE A 17 -6.94 1.30 -0.31
CA ILE A 17 -6.40 1.36 -1.67
C ILE A 17 -6.07 2.82 -2.04
N PHE A 18 -6.94 3.76 -1.65
CA PHE A 18 -6.67 5.19 -1.86
C PHE A 18 -5.45 5.65 -1.06
N ALA A 19 -5.33 5.27 0.22
CA ALA A 19 -4.17 5.59 1.04
C ALA A 19 -2.86 5.03 0.44
N LEU A 20 -2.86 3.77 0.01
CA LEU A 20 -1.74 3.13 -0.68
C LEU A 20 -1.32 3.92 -1.93
N ILE A 21 -2.27 4.23 -2.82
CA ILE A 21 -1.98 4.93 -4.08
C ILE A 21 -1.49 6.36 -3.82
N MET A 22 -2.08 7.07 -2.85
CA MET A 22 -1.66 8.42 -2.49
C MET A 22 -0.22 8.43 -1.98
N LEU A 23 0.12 7.57 -1.02
CA LEU A 23 1.48 7.45 -0.50
C LEU A 23 2.48 7.00 -1.58
N ALA A 24 2.04 6.17 -2.53
CA ALA A 24 2.84 5.69 -3.64
C ALA A 24 2.95 6.67 -4.83
N LYS A 25 2.23 7.79 -4.86
CA LYS A 25 2.31 8.77 -5.96
C LYS A 25 2.70 10.17 -5.54
N MET A 26 2.51 10.55 -4.29
CA MET A 26 2.84 11.88 -3.81
C MET A 26 4.34 12.05 -3.59
N ASN A 27 4.90 13.13 -4.14
CA ASN A 27 6.32 13.47 -4.00
C ASN A 27 6.73 13.86 -2.56
N ASP A 28 5.75 14.19 -1.72
CA ASP A 28 6.00 14.54 -0.32
C ASP A 28 6.34 13.33 0.54
N PHE A 29 6.11 12.11 0.06
CA PHE A 29 6.29 10.87 0.80
C PHE A 29 7.27 9.91 0.12
N LYS A 30 8.03 9.19 0.96
CA LYS A 30 8.82 8.02 0.58
C LYS A 30 8.25 6.81 1.31
N LEU A 31 7.40 6.05 0.63
CA LEU A 31 6.89 4.78 1.12
C LEU A 31 8.02 3.75 1.12
N LEU A 32 8.43 3.25 2.29
CA LEU A 32 9.49 2.24 2.43
C LEU A 32 8.99 0.82 2.31
N GLY A 33 7.71 0.60 2.62
CA GLY A 33 7.11 -0.72 2.67
C GLY A 33 5.68 -0.64 3.18
N VAL A 34 4.97 -1.74 2.97
CA VAL A 34 3.60 -1.93 3.42
C VAL A 34 3.57 -3.20 4.26
N THR A 35 3.00 -3.11 5.46
CA THR A 35 2.65 -4.26 6.30
C THR A 35 1.14 -4.44 6.25
N THR A 36 0.70 -5.70 6.19
CA THR A 36 -0.71 -6.04 6.21
C THR A 36 -1.07 -6.70 7.54
N VAL A 37 -2.22 -6.34 8.09
CA VAL A 37 -2.70 -6.81 9.39
C VAL A 37 -4.12 -7.32 9.29
N TYR A 38 -4.47 -8.26 10.18
CA TYR A 38 -5.82 -8.82 10.34
C TYR A 38 -6.32 -9.67 9.16
N GLY A 39 -6.90 -10.85 9.44
CA GLY A 39 -7.43 -11.75 8.40
C GLY A 39 -6.35 -12.48 7.57
N ASP A 40 -6.59 -12.62 6.26
CA ASP A 40 -5.65 -13.27 5.33
C ASP A 40 -4.59 -12.28 4.82
N THR A 41 -3.58 -12.04 5.66
CA THR A 41 -2.50 -11.08 5.38
C THR A 41 -1.69 -11.42 4.14
N LYS A 42 -1.64 -12.69 3.74
CA LYS A 42 -0.98 -13.11 2.50
C LYS A 42 -1.75 -12.65 1.28
N GLN A 43 -3.08 -12.81 1.26
CA GLN A 43 -3.92 -12.31 0.18
C GLN A 43 -3.88 -10.77 0.11
N GLN A 44 -3.93 -10.09 1.26
CA GLN A 44 -3.82 -8.63 1.33
C GLN A 44 -2.46 -8.13 0.78
N ALA A 45 -1.37 -8.83 1.08
CA ALA A 45 -0.05 -8.48 0.55
C ALA A 45 0.03 -8.68 -0.97
N GLN A 46 -0.60 -9.74 -1.50
CA GLN A 46 -0.72 -9.96 -2.94
C GLN A 46 -1.55 -8.87 -3.63
N MET A 47 -2.67 -8.45 -3.01
CA MET A 47 -3.49 -7.34 -3.49
C MET A 47 -2.67 -6.04 -3.53
N THR A 48 -1.94 -5.74 -2.46
CA THR A 48 -1.05 -4.57 -2.36
C THR A 48 -0.03 -4.56 -3.50
N ARG A 49 0.67 -5.69 -3.70
CA ARG A 49 1.65 -5.85 -4.79
C ARG A 49 1.00 -5.65 -6.16
N PHE A 50 -0.16 -6.26 -6.39
CA PHE A 50 -0.91 -6.11 -7.63
C PHE A 50 -1.27 -4.65 -7.92
N ILE A 51 -1.74 -3.89 -6.92
CA ILE A 51 -2.08 -2.48 -7.08
C ILE A 51 -0.84 -1.64 -7.37
N LEU A 52 0.26 -1.85 -6.64
CA LEU A 52 1.53 -1.15 -6.84
C LEU A 52 2.09 -1.39 -8.26
N ASP A 53 2.02 -2.63 -8.75
CA ASP A 53 2.39 -2.98 -10.12
C ASP A 53 1.53 -2.23 -11.14
N LYS A 54 0.21 -2.16 -10.93
CA LYS A 54 -0.72 -1.46 -11.84
C LYS A 54 -0.48 0.04 -11.92
N ILE A 55 0.07 0.65 -10.88
CA ILE A 55 0.42 2.07 -10.89
C ILE A 55 1.89 2.35 -11.25
N GLY A 56 2.65 1.31 -11.63
CA GLY A 56 4.03 1.43 -12.11
C GLY A 56 5.08 1.59 -11.01
N ARG A 57 4.76 1.24 -9.75
CA ARG A 57 5.70 1.28 -8.62
C ARG A 57 6.26 -0.11 -8.40
N VAL A 58 7.37 -0.44 -9.05
CA VAL A 58 7.95 -1.79 -9.12
C VAL A 58 9.08 -2.06 -8.12
N ASP A 59 9.47 -1.02 -7.36
CA ASP A 59 10.31 -1.15 -6.18
C ASP A 59 9.63 -1.99 -5.09
#